data_AF-K2E898-F1
#
_entry.id   AF-K2E898-F1
#
_cell.length_a   1.000
_cell.length_b   1.000
_cell.length_c   1.000
_cell.angle_alpha   90.00
_cell.angle_beta   90.00
_cell.angle_gamma   90.00
#
_symmetry.space_group_name_H-M   'P 1'
#
loop_
_entity.id
_entity.type
_entity.pdbx_description
1 polymer ?
#
loop_
_entity_poly.entity_id
_entity_poly.type
_entity_poly.pdbx_seq_one_letter_code
_entity_poly.pdbx_strand_id
1 'polypeptide(L)'
;MSKIVMHKHFHWIHLIAVFILGSYFVLSKVNTVYALTRNNLVESFLQLYLFGIFFACLFLYIFSHEKFFSFAKAMEKSESKKEKRYLNKYIHHGKVFGTFVIGAIGGPVFSSLTARILINNYWYKYIVIILANIPSTIFTVGLAKPFVSLLGF
;
A
#
# COMPACT_ATOMS: atom_id res chain seq x y z
N MET A 1 9.92 33.35 6.63
CA MET A 1 8.88 32.34 6.31
C MET A 1 8.44 32.52 4.87
N SER A 2 8.86 31.63 3.96
CA SER A 2 8.45 31.66 2.55
C SER A 2 7.02 31.12 2.43
N LYS A 3 6.10 31.91 1.90
CA LYS A 3 4.75 31.45 1.54
C LYS A 3 4.87 30.51 0.35
N ILE A 4 4.80 29.20 0.59
CA ILE A 4 4.65 28.20 -0.46
C ILE A 4 3.23 28.36 -1.01
N VAL A 5 3.09 29.13 -2.09
CA VAL A 5 1.84 29.21 -2.85
C VAL A 5 1.67 27.86 -3.56
N MET A 6 0.88 26.98 -2.96
CA MET A 6 0.48 25.71 -3.57
C MET A 6 -0.53 26.00 -4.68
N HIS A 7 -0.07 26.07 -5.94
CA HIS A 7 -0.98 25.91 -7.07
C HIS A 7 -1.43 24.45 -7.12
N LYS A 8 -2.66 24.17 -6.65
CA LYS A 8 -3.32 22.87 -6.82
C LYS A 8 -3.67 22.69 -8.30
N HIS A 9 -2.82 22.00 -9.05
CA HIS A 9 -3.21 21.47 -10.36
C HIS A 9 -3.82 20.07 -10.17
N PHE A 10 -5.15 20.05 -10.10
CA PHE A 10 -5.91 18.81 -10.13
C PHE A 10 -5.78 18.20 -11.52
N HIS A 11 -5.12 17.05 -11.62
CA HIS A 11 -4.92 16.32 -12.87
C HIS A 11 -5.84 15.09 -12.94
N TRP A 12 -6.19 14.64 -14.14
CA TRP A 12 -6.97 13.42 -14.42
C TRP A 12 -6.50 12.19 -13.65
N ILE A 13 -5.20 12.06 -13.39
CA ILE A 13 -4.62 10.97 -12.61
C ILE A 13 -5.18 10.90 -11.17
N HIS A 14 -5.56 12.05 -10.58
CA HIS A 14 -6.20 12.10 -9.26
C HIS A 14 -7.63 11.57 -9.31
N LEU A 15 -8.37 11.90 -10.37
CA LEU A 15 -9.73 11.40 -10.59
C LEU A 15 -9.73 9.89 -10.83
N ILE A 16 -8.77 9.39 -11.63
CA ILE A 16 -8.53 7.96 -11.84
C ILE A 16 -8.20 7.26 -10.50
N ALA A 17 -7.35 7.86 -9.67
CA ALA A 17 -7.02 7.27 -8.37
C ALA A 17 -8.21 7.20 -7.42
N VAL A 18 -9.05 8.24 -7.38
CA VAL A 18 -10.29 8.23 -6.60
C VAL A 18 -11.23 7.12 -7.10
N PHE A 19 -11.37 6.97 -8.41
CA PHE A 19 -12.20 5.92 -9.00
C PHE A 19 -11.67 4.52 -8.67
N ILE A 20 -10.37 4.29 -8.81
CA ILE A 20 -9.71 3.02 -8.48
C ILE A 20 -9.80 2.72 -6.99
N LEU A 21 -9.64 3.74 -6.13
CA LEU A 21 -9.79 3.60 -4.69
C LEU A 21 -11.22 3.24 -4.28
N GLY A 22 -12.22 3.91 -4.85
CA GLY A 22 -13.63 3.59 -4.64
C GLY A 22 -13.97 2.17 -5.09
N SER A 23 -13.53 1.80 -6.30
CA SER A 23 -13.71 0.45 -6.85
C SER A 23 -13.02 -0.60 -5.97
N TYR A 24 -11.80 -0.33 -5.50
CA TYR A 24 -11.07 -1.20 -4.58
C TYR A 24 -11.85 -1.45 -3.29
N PHE A 25 -12.41 -0.42 -2.64
CA PHE A 25 -13.15 -0.61 -1.40
C PHE A 25 -14.39 -1.50 -1.59
N VAL A 26 -15.15 -1.27 -2.66
CA VAL A 26 -16.34 -2.09 -2.97
C VAL A 26 -15.93 -3.52 -3.29
N LEU A 27 -15.02 -3.71 -4.24
CA LEU A 27 -14.56 -5.03 -4.68
C LEU A 27 -13.85 -5.79 -3.55
N SER A 28 -13.10 -5.10 -2.70
CA SER A 28 -12.43 -5.72 -1.55
C SER A 28 -13.44 -6.31 -0.58
N LYS A 29 -14.55 -5.61 -0.28
CA LYS A 29 -15.59 -6.16 0.61
C LYS A 29 -16.26 -7.39 0.01
N VAL A 30 -16.65 -7.33 -1.26
CA VAL A 30 -17.25 -8.46 -1.97
C VAL A 30 -16.29 -9.65 -2.03
N ASN A 31 -15.03 -9.41 -2.40
CA ASN A 31 -14.00 -10.44 -2.50
C ASN A 31 -13.69 -11.07 -1.13
N THR A 32 -13.67 -10.27 -0.06
CA THR A 32 -13.45 -10.79 1.30
C THR A 32 -14.60 -11.67 1.75
N VAL A 33 -15.85 -11.26 1.58
CA VAL A 33 -17.01 -12.10 1.93
C VAL A 33 -16.96 -13.40 1.14
N TYR A 34 -16.77 -13.32 -0.17
CA TYR A 34 -16.67 -14.51 -1.03
C TYR A 34 -15.53 -15.44 -0.61
N ALA A 35 -14.34 -14.90 -0.34
CA ALA A 35 -13.20 -15.71 0.10
C ALA A 35 -13.47 -16.38 1.45
N LEU A 36 -14.14 -15.71 2.39
CA LEU A 36 -14.45 -16.27 3.70
C LEU A 36 -15.51 -17.36 3.66
N THR A 37 -16.45 -17.32 2.69
CA THR A 37 -17.43 -18.40 2.48
C THR A 37 -16.82 -19.69 1.94
N ARG A 38 -15.55 -19.67 1.51
CA ARG A 38 -14.87 -20.89 1.05
C ARG A 38 -14.35 -21.71 2.22
N ASN A 39 -14.69 -23.00 2.21
CA ASN A 39 -14.22 -23.96 3.22
C ASN A 39 -12.69 -24.10 3.22
N ASN A 40 -12.04 -24.00 2.06
CA ASN A 40 -10.59 -24.14 1.93
C ASN A 40 -9.84 -22.85 2.37
N LEU A 41 -9.04 -22.97 3.43
CA LEU A 41 -8.16 -21.90 3.95
C LEU A 41 -7.17 -21.38 2.92
N VAL A 42 -6.57 -22.28 2.12
CA VAL A 42 -5.55 -21.94 1.14
C VAL A 42 -6.14 -21.13 0.00
N GLU A 43 -7.33 -21.52 -0.49
CA GLU A 43 -8.04 -20.75 -1.51
C GLU A 43 -8.45 -19.37 -1.00
N SER A 44 -8.96 -19.29 0.24
CA SER A 44 -9.31 -18.01 0.87
C SER A 44 -8.11 -17.08 0.93
N PHE A 45 -6.96 -17.62 1.34
CA PHE A 45 -5.70 -16.89 1.42
C PHE A 45 -5.22 -16.43 0.04
N LEU A 46 -5.11 -17.34 -0.93
CA LEU A 46 -4.61 -17.02 -2.27
C LEU A 46 -5.50 -15.99 -2.97
N GLN A 47 -6.82 -16.11 -2.84
CA GLN A 47 -7.74 -15.16 -3.46
C GLN A 47 -7.59 -13.75 -2.89
N LEU A 48 -7.52 -13.62 -1.57
CA LEU A 48 -7.31 -12.32 -0.91
C LEU A 48 -5.92 -11.76 -1.20
N TYR A 49 -4.89 -12.62 -1.20
CA TYR A 49 -3.51 -12.24 -1.42
C TYR A 49 -3.28 -11.73 -2.85
N LEU A 50 -3.74 -12.46 -3.87
CA LEU A 50 -3.61 -12.07 -5.27
C LEU A 50 -4.36 -10.77 -5.56
N PHE A 51 -5.58 -10.63 -5.02
CA PHE A 51 -6.35 -9.40 -5.12
C PHE A 51 -5.61 -8.22 -4.46
N GLY A 52 -5.06 -8.44 -3.26
CA GLY A 52 -4.29 -7.44 -2.53
C GLY A 52 -3.04 -7.00 -3.28
N ILE A 53 -2.26 -7.94 -3.82
CA ILE A 53 -1.07 -7.64 -4.63
C ILE A 53 -1.43 -6.84 -5.87
N PHE A 54 -2.45 -7.26 -6.61
CA PHE A 54 -2.88 -6.60 -7.84
C PHE A 54 -3.16 -5.11 -7.57
N PHE A 55 -3.98 -4.83 -6.56
CA PHE A 55 -4.31 -3.46 -6.19
C PHE A 55 -3.13 -2.71 -5.58
N ALA A 56 -2.29 -3.34 -4.77
CA ALA A 56 -1.11 -2.67 -4.20
C ALA A 56 -0.12 -2.25 -5.29
N CYS A 57 0.11 -3.08 -6.31
CA CYS A 57 0.90 -2.73 -7.48
C CYS A 57 0.25 -1.60 -8.29
N LEU A 58 -1.07 -1.66 -8.50
CA LEU A 58 -1.83 -0.63 -9.20
C LEU A 58 -1.75 0.73 -8.47
N PHE A 59 -1.93 0.74 -7.16
CA PHE A 59 -1.79 1.95 -6.34
C PHE A 59 -0.36 2.47 -6.35
N LEU A 60 0.65 1.61 -6.22
CA LEU A 60 2.05 2.04 -6.31
C LEU A 60 2.34 2.68 -7.66
N TYR A 61 1.81 2.13 -8.75
CA TYR A 61 1.94 2.69 -10.09
C TYR A 61 1.33 4.10 -10.16
N ILE A 62 0.10 4.27 -9.69
CA ILE A 62 -0.60 5.56 -9.67
C ILE A 62 0.13 6.59 -8.79
N PHE A 63 0.50 6.21 -7.56
CA PHE A 63 1.20 7.09 -6.62
C PHE A 63 2.63 7.43 -7.09
N SER A 64 3.25 6.56 -7.90
CA SER A 64 4.54 6.83 -8.53
C SER A 64 4.45 7.80 -9.71
N HIS A 65 3.25 8.09 -10.21
CA HIS A 65 3.08 9.03 -11.32
C HIS A 65 3.52 10.44 -10.92
N GLU A 66 4.35 11.07 -11.75
CA GLU A 66 5.01 12.36 -11.42
C GLU A 66 4.06 13.50 -11.05
N LYS A 67 2.84 13.47 -11.60
CA LYS A 67 1.80 14.49 -11.42
C LYS A 67 0.94 14.25 -10.19
N PHE A 68 1.03 13.08 -9.55
CA PHE A 68 0.19 12.71 -8.41
C PHE A 68 0.68 13.37 -7.10
N PHE A 69 1.99 13.47 -6.92
CA PHE A 69 2.61 14.17 -5.78
C PHE A 69 3.71 15.13 -6.24
N SER A 70 3.34 16.18 -6.98
CA SER A 70 4.29 17.22 -7.39
C SER A 70 4.97 17.90 -6.19
N PHE A 71 4.26 18.04 -5.08
CA PHE A 71 4.78 18.56 -3.81
C PHE A 71 5.78 17.62 -3.12
N ALA A 72 5.61 16.29 -3.22
CA ALA A 72 6.52 15.35 -2.58
C ALA A 72 7.93 15.41 -3.18
N LYS A 73 8.07 15.66 -4.49
CA LYS A 73 9.40 15.87 -5.13
C LYS A 73 10.18 17.01 -4.47
N ALA A 74 9.51 18.07 -4.03
CA ALA A 74 10.15 19.21 -3.36
C ALA A 74 10.62 18.86 -1.93
N MET A 75 9.81 18.10 -1.18
CA MET A 75 10.19 17.59 0.15
C MET A 75 11.33 16.56 0.06
N GLU A 76 11.28 15.64 -0.90
CA GLU A 76 12.25 14.57 -1.11
C GLU A 76 13.66 15.10 -1.40
N LYS A 77 13.76 16.21 -2.17
CA LYS A 77 15.04 16.90 -2.43
C LYS A 77 15.63 17.56 -1.19
N SER A 78 14.79 17.96 -0.23
CA SER A 78 15.23 18.55 1.04
C SER A 78 15.65 17.48 2.07
N GLU A 79 14.96 16.34 2.10
CA GLU A 79 15.28 15.22 3.00
C GLU A 79 16.54 14.46 2.55
N SER A 80 16.72 14.20 1.26
CA SER A 80 17.91 13.49 0.74
C SER A 80 19.23 14.16 1.11
N LYS A 81 19.26 15.50 1.24
CA LYS A 81 20.43 16.25 1.72
C LYS A 81 20.68 16.06 3.23
N LYS A 82 19.63 15.87 4.03
CA LYS A 82 19.74 15.59 5.47
C LYS A 82 20.03 14.10 5.74
N GLU A 83 19.43 13.19 4.98
CA GLU A 83 19.61 11.73 5.09
C GLU A 83 21.04 11.28 4.80
N LYS A 84 21.72 11.90 3.83
CA LYS A 84 23.11 11.59 3.45
C LYS A 84 24.10 11.69 4.61
N ARG A 85 23.77 12.46 5.65
CA ARG A 85 24.68 12.74 6.77
C ARG A 85 24.59 11.71 7.90
N TYR A 86 23.49 10.94 8.01
CA TYR A 86 23.26 10.15 9.22
C TYR A 86 23.32 8.63 9.06
N LEU A 87 22.74 7.94 8.06
CA LEU A 87 22.79 6.45 8.05
C LEU A 87 22.46 5.83 6.68
N ASN A 88 23.38 5.88 5.72
CA ASN A 88 23.15 5.29 4.39
C ASN A 88 22.98 3.74 4.39
N LYS A 89 23.39 3.02 5.45
CA LYS A 89 23.42 1.55 5.43
C LYS A 89 22.24 0.87 6.13
N TYR A 90 21.74 1.42 7.24
CA TYR A 90 20.66 0.80 8.04
C TYR A 90 19.25 1.34 7.74
N ILE A 91 19.14 2.52 7.13
CA ILE A 91 17.85 3.15 6.81
C ILE A 91 17.02 2.31 5.81
N HIS A 92 17.67 1.59 4.88
CA HIS A 92 16.93 0.79 3.89
C HIS A 92 16.13 -0.33 4.54
N HIS A 93 16.65 -0.98 5.57
CA HIS A 93 15.95 -2.06 6.27
C HIS A 93 14.79 -1.49 7.10
N GLY A 94 14.99 -0.34 7.76
CA GLY A 94 13.92 0.35 8.49
C GLY A 94 12.78 0.83 7.59
N LYS A 95 13.10 1.31 6.37
CA LYS A 95 12.11 1.74 5.37
C LYS A 95 11.29 0.56 4.83
N VAL A 96 11.95 -0.56 4.54
CA VAL A 96 11.28 -1.80 4.15
C VAL A 96 10.40 -2.29 5.30
N PHE A 97 10.94 -2.40 6.52
CA PHE A 97 10.19 -2.84 7.69
C PHE A 97 8.98 -1.95 7.98
N GLY A 98 9.12 -0.63 7.90
CA GLY A 98 8.00 0.31 8.03
C GLY A 98 6.90 0.07 6.99
N THR A 99 7.28 -0.30 5.76
CA THR A 99 6.34 -0.69 4.70
C THR A 99 5.59 -1.97 5.05
N PHE A 100 6.27 -2.96 5.67
CA PHE A 100 5.63 -4.19 6.16
C PHE A 100 4.66 -3.93 7.32
N VAL A 101 5.06 -3.14 8.32
CA VAL A 101 4.22 -2.87 9.50
C VAL A 101 2.99 -2.06 9.10
N ILE A 102 3.18 -0.97 8.34
CA ILE A 102 2.06 -0.15 7.88
C ILE A 102 1.19 -0.94 6.90
N GLY A 103 1.79 -1.76 6.04
CA GLY A 103 1.07 -2.63 5.12
C GLY A 103 0.27 -3.72 5.81
N ALA A 104 0.76 -4.29 6.91
CA ALA A 104 0.04 -5.28 7.68
C ALA A 104 -1.28 -4.71 8.24
N ILE A 105 -1.25 -3.47 8.74
CA ILE A 105 -2.39 -2.81 9.39
C ILE A 105 -3.32 -2.14 8.37
N GLY A 106 -2.76 -1.39 7.42
CA GLY A 106 -3.52 -0.59 6.46
C GLY A 106 -3.80 -1.30 5.13
N GLY A 107 -3.18 -2.45 4.87
CA GLY A 107 -3.39 -3.21 3.64
C GLY A 107 -2.79 -2.54 2.38
N PRO A 108 -3.25 -2.95 1.19
CA PRO A 108 -2.71 -2.59 -0.13
C PRO A 108 -2.54 -1.08 -0.39
N VAL A 109 -3.47 -0.25 0.06
CA VAL A 109 -3.44 1.20 -0.17
C VAL A 109 -2.34 1.86 0.65
N PHE A 110 -2.26 1.54 1.94
CA PHE A 110 -1.26 2.12 2.82
C PHE A 110 0.13 1.56 2.55
N SER A 111 0.26 0.26 2.24
CA SER A 111 1.55 -0.33 1.86
C SER A 111 2.15 0.34 0.63
N SER A 112 1.34 0.60 -0.40
CA SER A 112 1.77 1.26 -1.63
C SER A 112 2.10 2.75 -1.43
N LEU A 113 1.32 3.47 -0.62
CA LEU A 113 1.61 4.86 -0.25
C LEU A 113 2.91 4.97 0.56
N THR A 114 3.08 4.12 1.56
CA THR A 114 4.30 4.06 2.37
C THR A 114 5.50 3.68 1.51
N ALA A 115 5.34 2.72 0.60
CA ALA A 115 6.40 2.35 -0.32
C ALA A 115 6.80 3.52 -1.24
N ARG A 116 5.82 4.28 -1.72
CA ARG A 116 6.07 5.48 -2.53
C ARG A 116 6.85 6.55 -1.77
N ILE A 117 6.60 6.71 -0.48
CA ILE A 117 7.25 7.73 0.36
C ILE A 117 8.64 7.26 0.78
N LEU A 118 8.76 6.03 1.29
CA LEU A 118 9.99 5.54 1.92
C LEU A 118 10.97 4.94 0.91
N ILE A 119 10.51 4.20 -0.10
CA ILE A 119 11.36 3.41 -1.01
C ILE A 119 11.17 3.77 -2.49
N ASN A 120 10.87 5.05 -2.79
CA ASN A 120 10.60 5.54 -4.14
C ASN A 120 11.63 5.09 -5.21
N ASN A 121 12.91 5.25 -4.88
CA ASN A 121 14.05 4.99 -5.78
C ASN A 121 14.64 3.57 -5.62
N TYR A 122 13.95 2.66 -4.94
CA TYR A 122 14.43 1.30 -4.75
C TYR A 122 13.95 0.39 -5.88
N TRP A 123 14.87 -0.32 -6.53
CA TRP A 123 14.57 -1.20 -7.68
C TRP A 123 13.51 -2.25 -7.32
N TYR A 124 13.57 -2.80 -6.11
CA TYR A 124 12.73 -3.90 -5.67
C TYR A 124 11.44 -3.45 -4.94
N LYS A 125 11.00 -2.19 -5.11
CA LYS A 125 9.83 -1.65 -4.40
C LYS A 125 8.54 -2.47 -4.61
N TYR A 126 8.35 -3.03 -5.81
CA TYR A 126 7.21 -3.91 -6.08
C TYR A 126 7.30 -5.25 -5.34
N ILE A 127 8.50 -5.84 -5.24
CA ILE A 127 8.73 -7.07 -4.47
C ILE A 127 8.44 -6.82 -2.99
N VAL A 128 8.89 -5.69 -2.45
CA VAL A 128 8.63 -5.31 -1.05
C VAL A 128 7.14 -5.23 -0.78
N ILE A 129 6.36 -4.62 -1.68
CA ILE A 129 4.89 -4.54 -1.53
C ILE A 129 4.23 -5.91 -1.64
N ILE A 130 4.69 -6.76 -2.56
CA ILE A 130 4.18 -8.13 -2.71
C ILE A 130 4.35 -8.88 -1.38
N LEU A 131 5.56 -8.86 -0.83
CA LEU A 131 5.86 -9.53 0.43
C LEU A 131 5.16 -8.88 1.63
N ALA A 132 4.99 -7.56 1.63
CA ALA A 132 4.29 -6.83 2.70
C ALA A 132 2.79 -7.19 2.79
N ASN A 133 2.17 -7.66 1.71
CA ASN A 133 0.78 -8.12 1.73
C ASN A 133 0.61 -9.52 2.33
N ILE A 134 1.67 -10.33 2.45
CA ILE A 134 1.61 -11.65 3.08
C ILE A 134 1.10 -11.54 4.53
N PRO A 135 1.76 -10.81 5.45
CA PRO A 135 1.31 -10.71 6.82
C PRO A 135 -0.08 -10.08 6.92
N SER A 136 -0.39 -9.06 6.12
CA SER A 136 -1.73 -8.45 6.08
C SER A 136 -2.82 -9.48 5.76
N THR A 137 -2.57 -10.36 4.78
CA THR A 137 -3.52 -11.40 4.37
C THR A 137 -3.63 -12.50 5.43
N ILE A 138 -2.51 -12.89 6.05
CA ILE A 138 -2.50 -13.85 7.17
C ILE A 138 -3.34 -13.32 8.32
N PHE A 139 -3.14 -12.05 8.73
CA PHE A 139 -3.95 -11.43 9.79
C PHE A 139 -5.43 -11.40 9.41
N THR A 140 -5.75 -11.04 8.17
CA THR A 140 -7.15 -10.96 7.71
C THR A 140 -7.83 -12.32 7.74
N VAL A 141 -7.23 -13.36 7.13
CA VAL A 141 -7.82 -14.71 7.11
C VAL A 141 -7.82 -15.33 8.51
N GLY A 142 -6.70 -15.20 9.23
CA GLY A 142 -6.51 -15.78 10.55
C GLY A 142 -7.43 -15.19 11.61
N LEU A 143 -7.80 -13.91 11.53
CA LEU A 143 -8.78 -13.30 12.43
C LEU A 143 -10.22 -13.47 11.94
N ALA A 144 -10.47 -13.32 10.64
CA ALA A 144 -11.83 -13.29 10.13
C ALA A 144 -12.50 -14.67 10.08
N LYS A 145 -11.79 -15.76 9.72
CA LYS A 145 -12.40 -17.09 9.65
C LYS A 145 -12.90 -17.61 11.00
N PRO A 146 -12.13 -17.51 12.11
CA PRO A 146 -12.62 -17.88 13.43
C PRO A 146 -13.84 -17.05 13.84
N PHE A 147 -13.87 -15.76 13.51
CA PHE A 147 -15.01 -14.88 13.78
C PHE A 147 -16.27 -15.32 13.03
N VAL A 148 -16.16 -15.66 11.75
CA VAL A 148 -17.28 -16.15 10.93
C VAL A 148 -17.80 -17.48 11.49
N SER A 149 -16.90 -18.41 11.82
CA SER A 149 -17.26 -19.70 12.43
C SER A 149 -17.93 -19.54 13.80
N LEU A 150 -17.55 -18.54 14.59
CA LEU A 150 -18.14 -18.27 15.91
C LEU A 150 -19.54 -17.64 15.81
N LEU A 151 -19.81 -16.91 14.73
CA LEU A 151 -21.13 -16.32 14.44
C LEU A 151 -22.11 -17.29 13.75
N GLY A 152 -21.70 -18.54 13.52
CA GLY A 152 -22.56 -19.59 12.98
C GLY A 152 -22.91 -19.44 11.49
N PHE A 153 -22.07 -18.73 10.73
CA PHE A 153 -22.15 -18.64 9.27
C PHE A 153 -21.22 -19.64 8.59
#